data_AF-A0A401TZN8-F1
#
_entry.id   AF-A0A401TZN8-F1
#
_cell.length_a   1.000
_cell.length_b   1.000
_cell.length_c   1.000
_cell.angle_alpha   90.00
_cell.angle_beta   90.00
_cell.angle_gamma   90.00
#
_symmetry.space_group_name_H-M   'P 1'
#
loop_
_entity.id
_entity.type
_entity.pdbx_description
1 polymer ?
#
loop_
_entity_poly.entity_id
_entity_poly.type
_entity_poly.pdbx_seq_one_letter_code
_entity_poly.pdbx_strand_id
1 'polypeptide(L)'
;GSLIFDAYATAGNATITNRSGGSLIFDAYATAGNATITTASGASVKFFGNSTGGNAQFITQGTGYVDFGGSLGPNGDGRITAGSIAGSGIYYIGGGNTLTVGGNNLSTNVSGVIADVDPCGCGPAGPANLEKTGSGTLTLSGVTTYTGTTVVNGGVLQIDGSIVSSSSVTVNSGGALTGIGTVGNTTIASGGILLP
;
A
#
# COMPACT_ATOMS: atom_id res chain seq x y z
N GLY A 1 -3.75 22.76 5.65
CA GLY A 1 -4.35 22.57 6.99
C GLY A 1 -4.11 21.14 7.44
N SER A 2 -4.15 20.86 8.74
CA SER A 2 -3.88 19.52 9.28
C SER A 2 -5.13 18.91 9.95
N LEU A 3 -5.40 17.64 9.71
CA LEU A 3 -6.35 16.81 10.46
C LEU A 3 -5.57 15.64 11.07
N ILE A 4 -5.72 15.43 12.38
CA ILE A 4 -4.96 14.42 13.13
C ILE A 4 -5.94 13.50 13.85
N PHE A 5 -5.78 12.19 13.62
CA PHE A 5 -6.34 11.11 14.43
C PHE A 5 -5.22 10.58 15.32
N ASP A 6 -5.40 10.63 16.63
CA ASP A 6 -4.37 10.27 17.62
C ASP A 6 -4.93 9.28 18.66
N ALA A 7 -4.06 8.74 19.51
CA ALA A 7 -4.34 7.71 20.49
C ALA A 7 -5.04 6.50 19.84
N TYR A 8 -6.32 6.28 20.12
CA TYR A 8 -7.11 5.17 19.57
C TYR A 8 -8.19 5.64 18.60
N ALA A 9 -8.05 6.84 18.03
CA ALA A 9 -9.05 7.43 17.16
C ALA A 9 -9.20 6.65 15.84
N THR A 10 -10.41 6.72 15.27
CA THR A 10 -10.72 6.08 13.98
C THR A 10 -11.36 7.06 13.01
N ALA A 11 -10.97 6.99 11.74
CA ALA A 11 -11.72 7.64 10.65
C ALA A 11 -13.04 6.92 10.32
N GLY A 12 -13.31 5.76 10.93
CA GLY A 12 -14.56 5.02 10.79
C GLY A 12 -14.85 4.67 9.33
N ASN A 13 -16.03 5.04 8.84
CA ASN A 13 -16.46 4.84 7.44
C ASN A 13 -16.50 6.17 6.66
N ALA A 14 -15.73 7.17 7.08
CA ALA A 14 -15.81 8.51 6.50
C ALA A 14 -15.32 8.55 5.05
N THR A 15 -15.85 9.50 4.26
CA THR A 15 -15.24 9.91 3.00
C THR A 15 -14.41 11.17 3.25
N ILE A 16 -13.10 11.07 3.08
CA ILE A 16 -12.16 12.16 3.33
C ILE A 16 -11.48 12.57 2.03
N THR A 17 -11.54 13.85 1.70
CA THR A 17 -10.77 14.44 0.59
C THR A 17 -9.71 15.36 1.16
N ASN A 18 -8.46 14.91 1.15
CA ASN A 18 -7.32 15.71 1.53
C ASN A 18 -6.82 16.50 0.30
N ARG A 19 -7.06 17.82 0.31
CA ARG A 19 -6.76 18.72 -0.81
C ARG A 19 -5.31 19.19 -0.77
N SER A 20 -4.83 19.79 -1.87
CA SER A 20 -3.47 20.34 -1.98
C SER A 20 -3.04 21.17 -0.76
N GLY A 21 -1.83 20.93 -0.25
CA GLY A 21 -1.32 21.53 0.98
C GLY A 21 -1.97 21.00 2.27
N GLY A 22 -2.80 19.97 2.17
CA GLY A 22 -3.44 19.30 3.27
C GLY A 22 -2.59 18.15 3.82
N SER A 23 -2.62 18.00 5.14
CA SER A 23 -1.97 16.92 5.87
C SER A 23 -3.01 16.16 6.68
N LEU A 24 -3.13 14.86 6.43
CA LEU A 24 -3.94 13.94 7.24
C LEU A 24 -2.98 13.01 7.97
N ILE A 25 -3.08 12.94 9.29
CA ILE A 25 -2.16 12.18 10.12
C ILE A 25 -2.93 11.17 10.97
N PHE A 26 -2.45 9.94 11.00
CA PHE A 26 -2.81 8.90 11.96
C PHE A 26 -1.59 8.62 12.84
N ASP A 27 -1.72 8.82 14.15
CA ASP A 27 -0.62 8.67 15.11
C ASP A 27 -1.01 7.72 16.26
N ALA A 28 -0.02 7.32 17.06
CA ALA A 28 -0.15 6.36 18.15
C ALA A 28 -0.80 5.06 17.67
N TYR A 29 -2.01 4.71 18.11
CA TYR A 29 -2.73 3.50 17.74
C TYR A 29 -3.94 3.79 16.85
N ALA A 30 -3.97 4.96 16.19
CA ALA A 30 -5.11 5.38 15.37
C ALA A 30 -5.29 4.49 14.12
N THR A 31 -6.51 4.47 13.58
CA THR A 31 -6.82 3.72 12.36
C THR A 31 -7.65 4.50 11.36
N ALA A 32 -7.37 4.31 10.05
CA ALA A 32 -8.25 4.81 9.00
C ALA A 32 -9.59 4.04 8.89
N GLY A 33 -9.77 2.94 9.64
CA GLY A 33 -11.03 2.21 9.71
C GLY A 33 -11.41 1.58 8.37
N ASN A 34 -12.62 1.87 7.87
CA ASN A 34 -13.10 1.54 6.52
C ASN A 34 -13.29 2.81 5.66
N ALA A 35 -12.60 3.90 5.99
CA ALA A 35 -12.78 5.17 5.28
C ALA A 35 -12.42 5.06 3.79
N THR A 36 -12.96 5.97 2.98
CA THR A 36 -12.47 6.23 1.63
C THR A 36 -11.70 7.55 1.66
N ILE A 37 -10.39 7.50 1.39
CA ILE A 37 -9.49 8.64 1.52
C ILE A 37 -8.91 8.96 0.14
N THR A 38 -9.25 10.14 -0.39
CA THR A 38 -8.62 10.70 -1.59
C THR A 38 -7.57 11.73 -1.20
N THR A 39 -6.33 11.50 -1.65
CA THR A 39 -5.19 12.38 -1.45
C THR A 39 -4.87 13.08 -2.77
N ALA A 40 -5.29 14.35 -2.87
CA ALA A 40 -5.07 15.16 -4.06
C ALA A 40 -3.59 15.49 -4.28
N SER A 41 -3.24 15.96 -5.48
CA SER A 41 -1.88 16.42 -5.78
C SER A 41 -1.41 17.46 -4.76
N GLY A 42 -0.20 17.28 -4.23
CA GLY A 42 0.38 18.16 -3.20
C GLY A 42 -0.18 17.98 -1.80
N ALA A 43 -1.00 16.95 -1.56
CA ALA A 43 -1.49 16.57 -0.24
C ALA A 43 -0.77 15.34 0.30
N SER A 44 -0.81 15.12 1.62
CA SER A 44 -0.15 13.97 2.27
C SER A 44 -1.04 13.29 3.30
N VAL A 45 -0.98 11.96 3.33
CA VAL A 45 -1.49 11.14 4.44
C VAL A 45 -0.29 10.45 5.09
N LYS A 46 -0.18 10.50 6.41
CA LYS A 46 0.96 9.93 7.14
C LYS A 46 0.52 9.06 8.30
N PHE A 47 1.19 7.94 8.48
CA PHE A 47 1.01 7.02 9.60
C PHE A 47 2.26 7.01 10.47
N PHE A 48 2.05 7.16 11.79
CA PHE A 48 3.11 7.14 12.80
C PHE A 48 2.79 6.16 13.94
N GLY A 49 3.80 5.77 14.71
CA GLY A 49 3.64 4.92 15.90
C GLY A 49 3.21 3.50 15.55
N ASN A 50 2.08 3.06 16.10
CA ASN A 50 1.45 1.76 15.87
C ASN A 50 0.14 1.88 15.08
N SER A 51 -0.05 2.97 14.35
CA SER A 51 -1.27 3.25 13.58
C SER A 51 -1.40 2.38 12.33
N THR A 52 -2.60 2.29 11.74
CA THR A 52 -2.81 1.46 10.54
C THR A 52 -3.90 1.99 9.60
N GLY A 53 -3.78 1.69 8.30
CA GLY A 53 -4.82 2.03 7.33
C GLY A 53 -6.10 1.19 7.49
N GLY A 54 -6.03 0.07 8.23
CA GLY A 54 -7.18 -0.80 8.45
C GLY A 54 -7.73 -1.34 7.14
N ASN A 55 -9.05 -1.32 6.99
CA ASN A 55 -9.75 -1.74 5.78
C ASN A 55 -10.12 -0.56 4.85
N ALA A 56 -9.52 0.61 5.06
CA ALA A 56 -9.78 1.82 4.29
C ALA A 56 -9.28 1.71 2.84
N GLN A 57 -9.95 2.43 1.93
CA GLN A 57 -9.46 2.63 0.57
C GLN A 57 -8.67 3.94 0.50
N PHE A 58 -7.46 3.88 -0.05
CA PHE A 58 -6.64 5.05 -0.35
C PHE A 58 -6.57 5.29 -1.87
N ILE A 59 -6.74 6.55 -2.28
CA ILE A 59 -6.71 6.97 -3.68
C ILE A 59 -5.78 8.18 -3.78
N THR A 60 -4.61 8.02 -4.38
CA THR A 60 -3.63 9.10 -4.55
C THR A 60 -3.70 9.69 -5.95
N GLN A 61 -3.43 11.00 -6.08
CA GLN A 61 -3.48 11.71 -7.37
C GLN A 61 -2.24 12.56 -7.58
N GLY A 62 -1.59 12.44 -8.73
CA GLY A 62 -0.46 13.29 -9.12
C GLY A 62 0.69 13.21 -8.11
N THR A 63 1.04 14.33 -7.47
CA THR A 63 2.09 14.36 -6.44
C THR A 63 1.59 14.07 -5.02
N GLY A 64 0.31 13.71 -4.85
CA GLY A 64 -0.26 13.33 -3.56
C GLY A 64 0.27 11.97 -3.12
N TYR A 65 0.52 11.81 -1.81
CA TYR A 65 1.11 10.58 -1.29
C TYR A 65 0.50 10.08 0.01
N VAL A 66 0.61 8.78 0.23
CA VAL A 66 0.40 8.12 1.52
C VAL A 66 1.74 7.57 1.98
N ASP A 67 2.14 7.91 3.20
CA ASP A 67 3.36 7.43 3.83
C ASP A 67 3.02 6.57 5.04
N PHE A 68 3.31 5.26 4.93
CA PHE A 68 3.19 4.28 5.99
C PHE A 68 4.48 4.10 6.79
N GLY A 69 5.60 4.71 6.36
CA GLY A 69 6.92 4.39 6.87
C GLY A 69 7.19 4.84 8.29
N GLY A 70 6.40 5.76 8.82
CA GLY A 70 6.45 6.15 10.24
C GLY A 70 5.77 5.18 11.20
N SER A 71 5.01 4.20 10.69
CA SER A 71 4.27 3.23 11.51
C SER A 71 4.95 1.86 11.53
N LEU A 72 4.86 1.19 12.68
CA LEU A 72 5.21 -0.22 12.89
C LEU A 72 3.99 -1.14 12.89
N GLY A 73 2.80 -0.59 12.62
CA GLY A 73 1.54 -1.31 12.67
C GLY A 73 1.04 -1.60 14.09
N PRO A 74 -0.20 -2.14 14.23
CA PRO A 74 -0.87 -2.30 15.52
C PRO A 74 -0.11 -3.18 16.52
N ASN A 75 0.67 -4.14 15.99
CA ASN A 75 1.43 -5.09 16.80
C ASN A 75 2.92 -4.71 16.95
N GLY A 76 3.37 -3.63 16.30
CA GLY A 76 4.79 -3.23 16.34
C GLY A 76 5.73 -4.15 15.56
N ASP A 77 5.21 -4.92 14.61
CA ASP A 77 5.91 -5.93 13.82
C ASP A 77 6.24 -5.46 12.40
N GLY A 78 6.03 -4.18 12.11
CA GLY A 78 6.23 -3.60 10.78
C GLY A 78 5.14 -4.01 9.78
N ARG A 79 3.98 -4.52 10.23
CA ARG A 79 2.88 -4.91 9.34
C ARG A 79 1.75 -3.89 9.38
N ILE A 80 1.56 -3.21 8.25
CA ILE A 80 0.54 -2.18 8.08
C ILE A 80 -0.47 -2.66 7.04
N THR A 81 -1.73 -2.30 7.22
CA THR A 81 -2.82 -2.69 6.34
C THR A 81 -3.41 -1.49 5.62
N ALA A 82 -3.85 -1.71 4.39
CA ALA A 82 -4.83 -0.88 3.72
C ALA A 82 -5.88 -1.81 3.09
N GLY A 83 -7.16 -1.46 3.17
CA GLY A 83 -8.20 -2.25 2.50
C GLY A 83 -7.92 -2.36 1.01
N SER A 84 -7.66 -1.22 0.37
CA SER A 84 -7.14 -1.17 -1.01
C SER A 84 -6.40 0.14 -1.29
N ILE A 85 -5.56 0.12 -2.31
CA ILE A 85 -4.80 1.27 -2.81
C ILE A 85 -5.09 1.50 -4.30
N ALA A 86 -5.17 2.75 -4.72
CA ALA A 86 -5.46 3.13 -6.11
C ALA A 86 -4.85 4.48 -6.49
N GLY A 87 -4.84 4.77 -7.78
CA GLY A 87 -4.56 6.11 -8.31
C GLY A 87 -3.13 6.31 -8.80
N SER A 88 -2.83 7.56 -9.17
CA SER A 88 -1.61 7.95 -9.89
C SER A 88 -0.52 8.57 -9.03
N GLY A 89 -0.77 8.72 -7.72
CA GLY A 89 0.21 9.27 -6.79
C GLY A 89 1.12 8.23 -6.18
N ILE A 90 1.62 8.51 -4.96
CA ILE A 90 2.73 7.74 -4.39
C ILE A 90 2.33 7.05 -3.10
N TYR A 91 2.79 5.81 -2.92
CA TYR A 91 2.68 5.06 -1.68
C TYR A 91 4.07 4.73 -1.17
N TYR A 92 4.45 5.27 -0.02
CA TYR A 92 5.67 4.89 0.70
C TYR A 92 5.33 3.86 1.76
N ILE A 93 5.95 2.68 1.70
CA ILE A 93 5.66 1.59 2.65
C ILE A 93 6.51 1.74 3.92
N GLY A 94 7.74 2.24 3.80
CA GLY A 94 8.76 2.27 4.85
C GLY A 94 9.70 1.07 4.77
N GLY A 95 11.00 1.32 4.94
CA GLY A 95 11.97 0.23 4.99
C GLY A 95 11.72 -0.70 6.17
N GLY A 96 11.75 -2.01 5.92
CA GLY A 96 11.44 -3.04 6.91
C GLY A 96 9.95 -3.32 7.09
N ASN A 97 9.06 -2.46 6.56
CA ASN A 97 7.62 -2.66 6.67
C ASN A 97 7.09 -3.63 5.61
N THR A 98 5.91 -4.19 5.89
CA THR A 98 5.07 -4.92 4.95
C THR A 98 3.71 -4.24 4.85
N LEU A 99 3.36 -3.77 3.65
CA LEU A 99 2.01 -3.27 3.38
C LEU A 99 1.13 -4.42 2.86
N THR A 100 0.13 -4.79 3.65
CA THR A 100 -0.89 -5.77 3.25
C THR A 100 -2.10 -5.06 2.65
N VAL A 101 -2.48 -5.42 1.43
CA VAL A 101 -3.57 -4.80 0.68
C VAL A 101 -4.59 -5.81 0.15
N GLY A 102 -5.84 -5.37 0.00
CA GLY A 102 -6.93 -6.16 -0.59
C GLY A 102 -7.94 -6.71 0.42
N GLY A 103 -7.83 -6.33 1.70
CA GLY A 103 -8.76 -6.78 2.75
C GLY A 103 -10.23 -6.40 2.51
N ASN A 104 -10.49 -5.37 1.69
CA ASN A 104 -11.84 -4.96 1.31
C ASN A 104 -12.34 -5.58 -0.01
N ASN A 105 -11.56 -6.48 -0.62
CA ASN A 105 -11.87 -7.20 -1.85
C ASN A 105 -12.14 -6.32 -3.09
N LEU A 106 -11.80 -5.03 -3.05
CA LEU A 106 -11.94 -4.16 -4.21
C LEU A 106 -10.88 -4.48 -5.27
N SER A 107 -11.28 -4.36 -6.54
CA SER A 107 -10.33 -4.35 -7.65
C SER A 107 -9.90 -2.92 -7.95
N THR A 108 -8.61 -2.66 -7.94
CA THR A 108 -8.04 -1.31 -8.04
C THR A 108 -6.83 -1.27 -8.97
N ASN A 109 -6.52 -0.08 -9.50
CA ASN A 109 -5.31 0.17 -10.26
C ASN A 109 -4.45 1.25 -9.60
N VAL A 110 -3.17 0.94 -9.41
CA VAL A 110 -2.12 1.90 -9.06
C VAL A 110 -1.29 2.16 -10.31
N SER A 111 -1.49 3.34 -10.89
CA SER A 111 -0.70 3.83 -12.03
C SER A 111 0.51 4.67 -11.60
N GLY A 112 0.56 5.06 -10.33
CA GLY A 112 1.68 5.77 -9.72
C GLY A 112 2.77 4.83 -9.20
N VAL A 113 3.48 5.29 -8.17
CA VAL A 113 4.68 4.62 -7.64
C VAL A 113 4.41 4.05 -6.25
N ILE A 114 4.90 2.84 -6.00
CA ILE A 114 5.05 2.26 -4.66
C ILE A 114 6.55 2.19 -4.37
N ALA A 115 7.01 2.73 -3.24
CA ALA A 115 8.43 2.90 -2.94
C ALA A 115 8.77 2.60 -1.47
N ASP A 116 10.05 2.36 -1.19
CA ASP A 116 10.54 2.01 0.13
C ASP A 116 10.47 3.20 1.12
N VAL A 117 10.92 4.39 0.74
CA VAL A 117 11.04 5.54 1.65
C VAL A 117 10.55 6.84 1.02
N ASP A 118 10.01 7.73 1.86
CA ASP A 118 9.77 9.14 1.50
C ASP A 118 11.12 9.82 1.14
N PRO A 119 11.17 10.65 0.08
CA PRO A 119 12.30 11.50 -0.28
C PRO A 119 12.99 12.27 0.86
N CYS A 120 12.32 12.54 1.98
CA CYS A 120 12.96 13.13 3.17
C CYS A 120 14.09 12.25 3.74
N GLY A 121 14.10 10.93 3.46
CA GLY A 121 15.03 9.97 4.06
C GLY A 121 14.86 9.81 5.58
N CYS A 122 13.77 10.33 6.12
CA CYS A 122 13.48 10.41 7.55
C CYS A 122 12.77 9.16 8.10
N GLY A 123 12.42 8.22 7.22
CA GLY A 123 11.87 6.91 7.59
C GLY A 123 12.96 5.84 7.74
N PRO A 124 12.60 4.68 8.31
CA PRO A 124 13.50 3.53 8.40
C PRO A 124 13.98 3.12 7.01
N ALA A 125 15.29 2.88 6.89
CA ALA A 125 15.91 2.42 5.66
C ALA A 125 15.78 0.91 5.51
N GLY A 126 15.76 0.43 4.28
CA GLY A 126 15.70 -1.00 3.96
C GLY A 126 14.59 -1.33 2.96
N PRO A 127 14.48 -2.60 2.57
CA PRO A 127 13.48 -3.03 1.62
C PRO A 127 12.08 -2.98 2.22
N ALA A 128 11.10 -2.50 1.46
CA ALA A 128 9.71 -2.56 1.83
C ALA A 128 8.98 -3.67 1.06
N ASN A 129 8.06 -4.35 1.73
CA ASN A 129 7.38 -5.54 1.21
C ASN A 129 5.92 -5.25 0.88
N LEU A 130 5.41 -5.87 -0.17
CA LEU A 130 4.01 -5.79 -0.58
C LEU A 130 3.35 -7.17 -0.43
N GLU A 131 2.21 -7.21 0.24
CA GLU A 131 1.40 -8.43 0.34
C GLU A 131 -0.01 -8.20 -0.18
N LYS A 132 -0.43 -8.98 -1.18
CA LYS A 132 -1.76 -8.96 -1.75
C LYS A 132 -2.60 -10.08 -1.16
N THR A 133 -3.73 -9.72 -0.57
CA THR A 133 -4.75 -10.63 -0.01
C THR A 133 -6.14 -10.28 -0.55
N GLY A 134 -7.16 -11.03 -0.12
CA GLY A 134 -8.55 -10.85 -0.55
C GLY A 134 -8.81 -11.21 -2.01
N SER A 135 -10.07 -11.24 -2.42
CA SER A 135 -10.49 -11.77 -3.73
C SER A 135 -10.37 -10.79 -4.90
N GLY A 136 -10.16 -9.50 -4.62
CA GLY A 136 -10.07 -8.47 -5.65
C GLY A 136 -8.77 -8.54 -6.48
N THR A 137 -8.71 -7.74 -7.54
CA THR A 137 -7.52 -7.56 -8.39
C THR A 137 -6.78 -6.30 -8.01
N LEU A 138 -5.49 -6.40 -7.67
CA LEU A 138 -4.60 -5.24 -7.64
C LEU A 138 -3.86 -5.17 -8.96
N THR A 139 -4.15 -4.15 -9.77
CA THR A 139 -3.38 -3.83 -10.98
C THR A 139 -2.29 -2.82 -10.63
N LEU A 140 -1.06 -3.13 -11.00
CA LEU A 140 0.09 -2.22 -10.95
C LEU A 140 0.47 -1.87 -12.39
N SER A 141 -0.03 -0.73 -12.88
CA SER A 141 0.24 -0.25 -14.24
C SER A 141 1.39 0.76 -14.32
N GLY A 142 1.88 1.23 -13.17
CA GLY A 142 3.06 2.10 -13.06
C GLY A 142 4.37 1.33 -12.87
N VAL A 143 5.47 2.07 -12.77
CA VAL A 143 6.78 1.51 -12.35
C VAL A 143 6.89 1.68 -10.84
N THR A 144 6.85 0.59 -10.09
CA THR A 144 7.07 0.61 -8.65
C THR A 144 8.54 0.36 -8.33
N THR A 145 9.06 1.00 -7.29
CA THR A 145 10.49 1.00 -6.95
C THR A 145 10.78 0.46 -5.56
N TYR A 146 9.80 -0.15 -4.88
CA TYR A 146 10.07 -0.86 -3.64
C TYR A 146 10.98 -2.07 -3.92
N THR A 147 11.87 -2.38 -2.99
CA THR A 147 12.95 -3.36 -3.21
C THR A 147 12.75 -4.67 -2.45
N GLY A 148 11.77 -4.73 -1.54
CA GLY A 148 11.44 -5.95 -0.80
C GLY A 148 10.66 -6.97 -1.61
N THR A 149 10.07 -7.91 -0.89
CA THR A 149 9.35 -9.04 -1.47
C THR A 149 7.94 -8.64 -1.88
N THR A 150 7.41 -9.35 -2.87
CA THR A 150 6.01 -9.28 -3.27
C THR A 150 5.36 -10.64 -3.03
N VAL A 151 4.32 -10.70 -2.20
CA VAL A 151 3.63 -11.96 -1.87
C VAL A 151 2.16 -11.86 -2.28
N VAL A 152 1.67 -12.84 -3.04
CA VAL A 152 0.26 -12.95 -3.43
C VAL A 152 -0.36 -14.10 -2.65
N ASN A 153 -1.09 -13.77 -1.59
CA ASN A 153 -1.79 -14.70 -0.71
C ASN A 153 -3.26 -14.91 -1.12
N GLY A 154 -3.81 -14.08 -2.00
CA GLY A 154 -5.17 -14.23 -2.50
C GLY A 154 -5.56 -13.25 -3.61
N GLY A 155 -6.54 -13.66 -4.42
CA GLY A 155 -7.06 -12.86 -5.53
C GLY A 155 -6.03 -12.74 -6.65
N VAL A 156 -6.04 -11.62 -7.36
CA VAL A 156 -5.17 -11.40 -8.52
C VAL A 156 -4.23 -10.22 -8.27
N LEU A 157 -2.94 -10.42 -8.51
CA LEU A 157 -1.97 -9.35 -8.74
C LEU A 157 -1.73 -9.27 -10.25
N GLN A 158 -2.15 -8.17 -10.87
CA GLN A 158 -1.92 -7.91 -12.29
C GLN A 158 -0.81 -6.89 -12.45
N ILE A 159 0.27 -7.25 -13.15
CA ILE A 159 1.40 -6.38 -13.42
C ILE A 159 1.35 -5.96 -14.88
N ASP A 160 0.96 -4.71 -15.13
CA ASP A 160 0.98 -4.12 -16.48
C ASP A 160 2.16 -3.14 -16.65
N GLY A 161 2.74 -2.67 -15.54
CA GLY A 161 3.94 -1.86 -15.50
C GLY A 161 5.19 -2.67 -15.16
N SER A 162 5.92 -2.28 -14.10
CA SER A 162 7.13 -3.01 -13.69
C SER A 162 7.31 -3.04 -12.17
N ILE A 163 7.62 -4.23 -11.66
CA ILE A 163 8.04 -4.49 -10.27
C ILE A 163 9.44 -5.13 -10.22
N VAL A 164 10.27 -4.94 -11.26
CA VAL A 164 11.59 -5.58 -11.39
C VAL A 164 12.55 -5.29 -10.22
N SER A 165 12.33 -4.18 -9.50
CA SER A 165 13.08 -3.83 -8.29
C SER A 165 12.77 -4.73 -7.09
N SER A 166 11.62 -5.42 -7.10
CA SER A 166 11.27 -6.38 -6.05
C SER A 166 12.26 -7.54 -6.05
N SER A 167 12.77 -7.87 -4.87
CA SER A 167 13.75 -8.95 -4.70
C SER A 167 13.20 -10.35 -5.02
N SER A 168 11.89 -10.57 -4.83
CA SER A 168 11.21 -11.78 -5.27
C SER A 168 9.69 -11.59 -5.31
N VAL A 169 9.04 -12.37 -6.17
CA VAL A 169 7.58 -12.53 -6.23
C VAL A 169 7.23 -13.96 -5.83
N THR A 170 6.34 -14.12 -4.85
CA THR A 170 5.81 -15.44 -4.46
C THR A 170 4.30 -15.46 -4.60
N VAL A 171 3.78 -16.42 -5.35
CA VAL A 171 2.34 -16.64 -5.50
C VAL A 171 1.95 -17.89 -4.73
N ASN A 172 1.23 -17.69 -3.63
CA ASN A 172 0.77 -18.78 -2.76
C ASN A 172 -0.55 -19.36 -3.26
N SER A 173 -0.98 -20.46 -2.62
CA SER A 173 -2.26 -21.12 -2.92
C SER A 173 -3.44 -20.13 -2.86
N GLY A 174 -4.26 -20.09 -3.91
CA GLY A 174 -5.39 -19.16 -4.02
C GLY A 174 -5.04 -17.75 -4.52
N GLY A 175 -3.75 -17.46 -4.74
CA GLY A 175 -3.27 -16.27 -5.42
C GLY A 175 -3.06 -16.51 -6.92
N ALA A 176 -3.19 -15.45 -7.71
CA ALA A 176 -2.86 -15.44 -9.12
C ALA A 176 -1.98 -14.23 -9.48
N LEU A 177 -1.00 -14.46 -10.35
CA LEU A 177 -0.19 -13.42 -11.00
C LEU A 177 -0.52 -13.38 -12.49
N THR A 178 -0.74 -12.19 -13.03
CA THR A 178 -1.01 -11.97 -14.46
C THR A 178 -0.50 -10.61 -14.93
N GLY A 179 -0.74 -10.26 -16.19
CA GLY A 179 -0.49 -8.95 -16.77
C GLY A 179 0.58 -8.94 -17.86
N ILE A 180 0.72 -7.80 -18.51
CA ILE A 180 1.60 -7.61 -19.68
C ILE A 180 2.97 -6.97 -19.34
N GLY A 181 3.21 -6.71 -18.07
CA GLY A 181 4.37 -5.99 -17.56
C GLY A 181 5.55 -6.89 -17.19
N THR A 182 6.49 -6.35 -16.40
CA THR A 182 7.73 -7.03 -16.02
C THR A 182 7.78 -7.31 -14.52
N VAL A 183 8.09 -8.57 -14.18
CA VAL A 183 8.36 -9.04 -12.82
C VAL A 183 9.80 -9.54 -12.68
N GLY A 184 10.33 -9.52 -11.46
CA GLY A 184 11.60 -10.16 -11.13
C GLY A 184 11.48 -11.68 -10.94
N ASN A 185 12.40 -12.25 -10.16
CA ASN A 185 12.38 -13.66 -9.81
C ASN A 185 11.03 -14.06 -9.21
N THR A 186 10.35 -15.03 -9.83
CA THR A 186 8.99 -15.42 -9.47
C THR A 186 8.92 -16.89 -9.09
N THR A 187 8.33 -17.17 -7.93
CA THR A 187 8.03 -18.52 -7.43
C THR A 187 6.52 -18.72 -7.36
N ILE A 188 6.01 -19.74 -8.04
CA ILE A 188 4.60 -20.16 -7.93
C ILE A 188 4.55 -21.38 -7.00
N ALA A 189 3.94 -21.23 -5.82
CA ALA A 189 3.76 -22.32 -4.87
C ALA A 189 2.65 -23.27 -5.33
N SER A 190 2.55 -24.45 -4.69
CA SER A 190 1.44 -25.38 -4.94
C SER A 190 0.08 -24.69 -4.74
N GLY A 191 -0.77 -24.73 -5.76
CA GLY A 191 -2.08 -24.06 -5.77
C GLY A 191 -2.07 -22.58 -6.16
N GLY A 192 -0.89 -21.97 -6.38
CA GLY A 192 -0.76 -20.65 -6.99
C GLY A 192 -0.95 -20.71 -8.50
N ILE A 193 -1.41 -19.61 -9.10
CA ILE A 193 -1.70 -19.54 -10.54
C ILE A 193 -0.83 -18.46 -11.19
N LEU A 194 -0.23 -18.80 -12.34
CA LEU A 194 0.37 -17.83 -13.26
C LEU A 194 -0.46 -17.82 -14.55
N LEU A 195 -1.02 -16.66 -14.88
CA LEU A 195 -1.79 -16.42 -16.11
C LEU A 195 -0.99 -15.45 -17.00
N PRO A 196 -0.27 -15.95 -18.02
CA PRO A 196 0.49 -15.10 -18.94
C PRO A 196 -0.40 -14.27 -19.86
#